data_AF-F4JF74-F1
#
_entry.id   AF-F4JF74-F1
#
_cell.length_a   1.000
_cell.length_b   1.000
_cell.length_c   1.000
_cell.angle_alpha   90.00
_cell.angle_beta   90.00
_cell.angle_gamma   90.00
#
_symmetry.space_group_name_H-M   'P 1'
#
loop_
_entity.id
_entity.type
_entity.pdbx_description
1 polymer ?
#
loop_
_entity_poly.entity_id
_entity_poly.type
_entity_poly.pdbx_seq_one_letter_code
_entity_poly.pdbx_strand_id
1 'polypeptide(L)'
;MSNCRFLYHNGVVLEAPPVTTFLESHTGAYTTTRTINNGTSFLFWERHMKRLSSSIRILLKSNPELLFSSGSSPRFWMNQPVPGSSIYDRVNGSMSEALKSVVVKESERLYGEELAVTVLVTGNVEKLNRLDVGNNWDFLDVWLHIGAYSPLGPLGVGENAASLALVGRGRDVAAAKYSDWVRLRKPLEKFRPPLTTELLLSNDGDHLLEGCITNFFVVCRRVKSSENLYGGSLSEFEVQTAPITDGVLAGVIRDLVIEVCLSEGIPYRERAPSWSERELWEEAFITTCRDDQSTRWFNGGIGL
;
A
#
# COMPACT_ATOMS: atom_id res chain seq x y z
N MET A 1 0.14 -26.27 5.72
CA MET A 1 0.60 -24.87 5.75
C MET A 1 0.67 -24.47 7.21
N SER A 2 1.82 -24.05 7.71
CA SER A 2 1.95 -23.63 9.11
C SER A 2 1.03 -22.41 9.31
N ASN A 3 0.12 -22.49 10.28
CA ASN A 3 -0.78 -21.39 10.64
C ASN A 3 -0.07 -20.28 11.42
N CYS A 4 1.27 -20.21 11.31
CA CYS A 4 2.07 -19.45 12.23
C CYS A 4 2.01 -17.96 11.91
N ARG A 5 1.45 -17.22 12.86
CA ARG A 5 1.27 -15.78 12.81
C ARG A 5 1.61 -15.21 14.16
N PHE A 6 2.50 -14.23 14.17
CA PHE A 6 3.04 -13.62 15.37
C PHE A 6 2.75 -12.14 15.36
N LEU A 7 2.39 -11.63 16.53
CA LEU A 7 2.28 -10.21 16.80
C LEU A 7 3.39 -9.85 17.76
N TYR A 8 4.30 -8.99 17.33
CA TYR A 8 5.33 -8.43 18.19
C TYR A 8 4.99 -6.98 18.54
N HIS A 9 5.11 -6.64 19.82
CA HIS A 9 4.97 -5.30 20.35
C HIS A 9 5.77 -5.14 21.64
N ASN A 10 6.63 -4.12 21.72
CA ASN A 10 7.42 -3.77 22.91
C ASN A 10 8.13 -4.97 23.56
N GLY A 11 8.84 -5.79 22.76
CA GLY A 11 9.59 -6.96 23.23
C GLY A 11 8.74 -8.21 23.50
N VAL A 12 7.41 -8.13 23.40
CA VAL A 12 6.50 -9.26 23.64
C VAL A 12 6.05 -9.87 22.32
N VAL A 13 6.06 -11.20 22.22
CA VAL A 13 5.55 -11.96 21.07
C VAL A 13 4.31 -12.75 21.46
N LEU A 14 3.19 -12.45 20.80
CA LEU A 14 1.89 -13.08 20.99
C LEU A 14 1.46 -13.83 19.71
N GLU A 15 0.47 -14.71 19.85
CA GLU A 15 -0.24 -15.25 18.69
C GLU A 15 -1.04 -14.12 18.02
N ALA A 16 -0.99 -14.04 16.69
CA ALA A 16 -1.65 -12.95 15.96
C ALA A 16 -3.00 -13.35 15.35
N PRO A 17 -3.99 -12.43 15.37
CA PRO A 17 -5.20 -12.58 14.57
C PRO A 17 -4.87 -12.43 13.06
N PRO A 18 -5.85 -12.63 12.16
CA PRO A 18 -5.70 -12.23 10.76
C PRO A 18 -5.25 -10.77 10.64
N VAL A 19 -4.39 -10.46 9.67
CA VAL A 19 -3.85 -9.10 9.47
C VAL A 19 -4.96 -8.06 9.26
N THR A 20 -6.07 -8.45 8.64
CA THR A 20 -7.25 -7.58 8.48
C THR A 20 -7.86 -7.24 9.83
N THR A 21 -8.13 -8.24 10.68
CA THR A 21 -8.62 -8.05 12.05
C THR A 21 -7.67 -7.20 12.89
N PHE A 22 -6.36 -7.41 12.75
CA PHE A 22 -5.34 -6.60 13.43
C PHE A 22 -5.40 -5.11 13.03
N LEU A 23 -5.43 -4.82 11.72
CA LEU A 23 -5.51 -3.44 11.24
C LEU A 23 -6.88 -2.79 11.54
N GLU A 24 -7.94 -3.58 11.66
CA GLU A 24 -9.25 -3.07 12.05
C GLU A 24 -9.32 -2.66 13.53
N SER A 25 -8.59 -3.35 14.40
CA SER A 25 -8.63 -3.11 15.85
C SER A 25 -7.68 -2.02 16.32
N HIS A 26 -6.77 -1.55 15.47
CA HIS A 26 -5.78 -0.54 15.83
C HIS A 26 -5.79 0.64 14.85
N THR A 27 -5.58 1.84 15.36
CA THR A 27 -5.48 3.08 14.56
C THR A 27 -4.02 3.44 14.38
N GLY A 28 -3.60 3.72 13.14
CA GLY A 28 -2.23 4.14 12.85
C GLY A 28 -1.83 4.10 11.38
N ALA A 29 -0.61 4.52 11.10
CA ALA A 29 0.00 4.40 9.78
C ALA A 29 0.63 3.02 9.62
N TYR A 30 0.50 2.39 8.46
CA TYR A 30 1.05 1.04 8.26
C TYR A 30 1.69 0.84 6.90
N THR A 31 2.56 -0.16 6.82
CA THR A 31 3.10 -0.68 5.56
C THR A 31 3.17 -2.20 5.62
N THR A 32 3.01 -2.84 4.48
CA THR A 32 3.12 -4.31 4.34
C THR A 32 4.12 -4.60 3.25
N THR A 33 5.04 -5.52 3.54
CA THR A 33 5.98 -6.10 2.59
C THR A 33 6.11 -7.60 2.86
N ARG A 34 6.97 -8.26 2.10
CA ARG A 34 7.38 -9.65 2.33
C ARG A 34 8.89 -9.78 2.37
N THR A 35 9.36 -10.86 2.98
CA THR A 35 10.74 -11.28 2.77
C THR A 35 10.92 -11.88 1.38
N ILE A 36 12.17 -11.87 0.93
CA ILE A 36 12.67 -12.50 -0.30
C ILE A 36 14.00 -13.17 0.02
N ASN A 37 14.48 -13.99 -0.92
CA ASN A 37 15.75 -14.72 -0.81
C ASN A 37 15.78 -15.61 0.45
N ASN A 38 14.74 -16.42 0.64
CA ASN A 38 14.59 -17.34 1.77
C ASN A 38 14.58 -16.61 3.13
N GLY A 39 13.83 -15.51 3.25
CA GLY A 39 13.69 -14.81 4.53
C GLY A 39 14.84 -13.88 4.90
N THR A 40 15.84 -13.69 4.02
CA THR A 40 17.08 -12.95 4.36
C THR A 40 17.00 -11.45 4.10
N SER A 41 16.12 -11.02 3.20
CA SER A 41 15.94 -9.62 2.80
C SER A 41 14.48 -9.27 2.70
N PHE A 42 14.14 -7.97 2.78
CA PHE A 42 12.78 -7.47 2.59
C PHE A 42 12.62 -6.84 1.20
N LEU A 43 11.50 -7.13 0.54
CA LEU A 43 11.18 -6.56 -0.76
C LEU A 43 10.97 -5.04 -0.64
N PHE A 44 11.78 -4.25 -1.35
CA PHE A 44 11.71 -2.79 -1.42
C PHE A 44 11.65 -2.04 -0.07
N TRP A 45 12.32 -2.56 0.97
CA TRP A 45 12.21 -2.05 2.34
C TRP A 45 12.36 -0.53 2.48
N GLU A 46 13.39 0.04 1.85
CA GLU A 46 13.63 1.48 1.85
C GLU A 46 12.44 2.30 1.35
N ARG A 47 11.78 1.83 0.29
CA ARG A 47 10.58 2.49 -0.27
C ARG A 47 9.41 2.39 0.70
N HIS A 48 9.23 1.22 1.34
CA HIS A 48 8.22 1.03 2.36
C HIS A 48 8.44 1.93 3.58
N MET A 49 9.67 2.13 4.02
CA MET A 49 10.01 3.02 5.16
C MET A 49 9.85 4.49 4.82
N LYS A 50 10.24 4.93 3.62
CA LYS A 50 9.98 6.30 3.14
C LYS A 50 8.48 6.58 3.11
N ARG A 51 7.67 5.66 2.58
CA ARG A 51 6.21 5.80 2.53
C ARG A 51 5.57 5.78 3.92
N LEU A 52 6.02 4.89 4.81
CA LEU A 52 5.54 4.84 6.20
C LEU A 52 5.82 6.16 6.92
N SER A 53 7.05 6.67 6.81
CA SER A 53 7.44 7.96 7.39
C SER A 53 6.62 9.12 6.81
N SER A 54 6.38 9.13 5.50
CA SER A 54 5.51 10.12 4.85
C SER A 54 4.07 10.04 5.38
N SER A 55 3.52 8.83 5.50
CA SER A 55 2.17 8.61 6.03
C SER A 55 2.06 9.14 7.46
N ILE A 56 3.01 8.81 8.34
CA ILE A 56 3.03 9.32 9.73
C ILE A 56 3.06 10.86 9.74
N ARG A 57 3.90 11.49 8.93
CA ARG A 57 3.98 12.97 8.83
C ARG A 57 2.67 13.59 8.36
N ILE A 58 2.04 13.01 7.35
CA ILE A 58 0.75 13.49 6.81
C ILE A 58 -0.34 13.37 7.88
N LEU A 59 -0.43 12.23 8.57
CA LEU A 59 -1.41 12.03 9.63
C LEU A 59 -1.17 13.01 10.78
N LEU A 60 0.06 13.15 11.28
CA LEU A 60 0.38 14.11 12.34
C LEU A 60 0.00 15.55 12.01
N LYS A 61 0.21 15.96 10.76
CA LYS A 61 -0.06 17.33 10.32
C LYS A 61 -1.54 17.59 10.08
N SER A 62 -2.23 16.66 9.42
CA SER A 62 -3.55 16.92 8.85
C SER A 62 -4.69 16.21 9.59
N ASN A 63 -4.43 15.01 10.15
CA ASN A 63 -5.46 14.13 10.72
C ASN A 63 -4.87 13.29 11.88
N PRO A 64 -4.42 13.93 12.98
CA PRO A 64 -3.71 13.23 14.05
C PRO A 64 -4.56 12.14 14.71
N GLU A 65 -5.88 12.29 14.74
CA GLU A 65 -6.83 11.28 15.22
C GLU A 65 -6.73 9.94 14.49
N LEU A 66 -6.22 9.91 13.26
CA LEU A 66 -5.95 8.68 12.51
C LEU A 66 -4.63 8.00 12.92
N LEU A 67 -3.85 8.64 13.79
CA LEU A 67 -2.63 8.07 14.37
C LEU A 67 -2.80 7.73 15.87
N PHE A 68 -3.62 8.49 16.60
CA PHE A 68 -3.84 8.31 18.04
C PHE A 68 -5.19 7.65 18.32
N SER A 69 -5.20 6.49 18.99
CA SER A 69 -6.40 5.73 19.32
C SER A 69 -7.37 6.41 20.32
N SER A 70 -7.06 7.63 20.80
CA SER A 70 -7.86 8.36 21.79
C SER A 70 -8.30 9.70 21.20
N GLY A 71 -9.59 10.02 21.32
CA GLY A 71 -10.22 11.27 20.85
C GLY A 71 -9.71 12.56 21.50
N SER A 72 -8.53 12.51 22.10
CA SER A 72 -7.77 13.65 22.59
C SER A 72 -6.89 14.15 21.45
N SER A 73 -7.32 15.19 20.73
CA SER A 73 -6.45 15.86 19.75
C SER A 73 -5.18 16.34 20.46
N PRO A 74 -3.98 15.86 20.11
CA PRO A 74 -2.76 16.38 20.70
C PRO A 74 -2.59 17.82 20.22
N ARG A 75 -2.89 18.79 21.09
CA ARG A 75 -2.95 20.22 20.74
C ARG A 75 -1.58 20.83 20.36
N PHE A 76 -0.49 20.05 20.38
CA PHE A 76 0.87 20.58 20.54
C PHE A 76 1.89 20.27 19.44
N TRP A 77 1.58 19.52 18.38
CA TRP A 77 2.61 19.12 17.37
C TRP A 77 2.28 19.49 15.92
N MET A 78 1.61 20.63 15.67
CA MET A 78 1.27 21.05 14.30
C MET A 78 2.48 21.53 13.46
N ASN A 79 3.65 21.83 14.04
CA ASN A 79 4.73 22.56 13.33
C ASN A 79 6.16 22.06 13.56
N GLN A 80 6.39 20.89 14.18
CA GLN A 80 7.76 20.41 14.40
C GLN A 80 8.24 19.53 13.23
N PRO A 81 9.44 19.80 12.67
CA PRO A 81 9.99 19.00 11.59
C PRO A 81 10.35 17.60 12.11
N VAL A 82 9.81 16.56 11.46
CA VAL A 82 10.11 15.16 11.78
C VAL A 82 11.42 14.75 11.11
N PRO A 83 12.52 14.46 11.83
CA PRO A 83 13.69 13.84 11.22
C PRO A 83 13.33 12.41 10.81
N GLY A 84 13.40 12.08 9.52
CA GLY A 84 12.97 10.79 8.98
C GLY A 84 13.76 9.59 9.52
N SER A 85 14.98 9.81 10.02
CA SER A 85 15.83 8.77 10.61
C SER A 85 15.25 8.13 11.87
N SER A 86 14.56 8.92 12.71
CA SER A 86 14.03 8.44 14.00
C SER A 86 12.98 7.31 13.87
N ILE A 87 12.07 7.42 12.90
CA ILE A 87 11.04 6.40 12.63
C ILE A 87 11.71 5.14 12.08
N TYR A 88 12.67 5.33 11.18
CA TYR A 88 13.41 4.24 10.54
C TYR A 88 14.18 3.40 11.57
N ASP A 89 14.95 4.03 12.44
CA ASP A 89 15.73 3.36 13.48
C ASP A 89 14.85 2.57 14.44
N ARG A 90 13.70 3.15 14.81
CA ARG A 90 12.75 2.51 15.73
C ARG A 90 12.09 1.28 15.12
N VAL A 91 11.61 1.38 13.88
CA VAL A 91 11.00 0.24 13.17
C VAL A 91 12.04 -0.86 12.96
N ASN A 92 13.26 -0.51 12.55
CA ASN A 92 14.34 -1.49 12.35
C ASN A 92 14.79 -2.15 13.65
N GLY A 93 14.86 -1.40 14.76
CA GLY A 93 15.12 -1.95 16.08
C GLY A 93 14.08 -3.00 16.47
N SER A 94 12.78 -2.65 16.39
CA SER A 94 11.68 -3.59 16.63
C SER A 94 11.71 -4.79 15.70
N MET A 95 12.03 -4.59 14.41
CA MET A 95 12.11 -5.66 13.43
C MET A 95 13.23 -6.65 13.76
N SER A 96 14.41 -6.16 14.13
CA SER A 96 15.55 -7.00 14.50
C SER A 96 15.23 -7.88 15.71
N GLU A 97 14.58 -7.32 16.72
CA GLU A 97 14.16 -8.08 17.91
C GLU A 97 13.07 -9.09 17.57
N ALA A 98 12.04 -8.68 16.83
CA ALA A 98 10.94 -9.56 16.44
C ALA A 98 11.42 -10.76 15.63
N LEU A 99 12.29 -10.53 14.65
CA LEU A 99 12.84 -11.61 13.82
C LEU A 99 13.69 -12.58 14.63
N LYS A 100 14.51 -12.10 15.58
CA LYS A 100 15.24 -13.00 16.50
C LYS A 100 14.28 -13.90 17.27
N SER A 101 13.21 -13.33 17.82
CA SER A 101 12.22 -14.11 18.58
C SER A 101 11.42 -15.08 17.70
N VAL A 102 11.07 -14.69 16.47
CA VAL A 102 10.32 -15.53 15.53
C VAL A 102 11.19 -16.67 14.99
N VAL A 103 12.44 -16.41 14.62
CA VAL A 103 13.39 -17.45 14.18
C VAL A 103 13.63 -18.49 15.27
N VAL A 104 13.73 -18.07 16.54
CA VAL A 104 13.85 -18.99 17.68
C VAL A 104 12.62 -19.89 17.84
N LYS A 105 11.41 -19.37 17.56
CA LYS A 105 10.16 -20.15 17.64
C LYS A 105 9.93 -21.05 16.42
N GLU A 106 10.53 -20.71 15.28
CA GLU A 106 10.31 -21.35 13.97
C GLU A 106 11.57 -22.11 13.51
N SER A 107 12.13 -22.95 14.38
CA SER A 107 13.37 -23.71 14.10
C SER A 107 13.23 -24.75 12.97
N GLU A 108 12.02 -24.96 12.45
CA GLU A 108 11.68 -25.96 11.41
C GLU A 108 11.23 -25.32 10.08
N ARG A 109 11.58 -24.05 9.81
CA ARG A 109 11.21 -23.43 8.54
C ARG A 109 11.73 -24.20 7.34
N LEU A 110 10.82 -24.47 6.40
CA LEU A 110 11.17 -25.11 5.15
C LEU A 110 11.90 -24.10 4.25
N TYR A 111 12.90 -24.61 3.52
CA TYR A 111 13.63 -23.82 2.53
C TYR A 111 12.66 -23.30 1.46
N GLY A 112 12.64 -21.97 1.25
CA GLY A 112 11.73 -21.32 0.29
C GLY A 112 10.46 -20.71 0.89
N GLU A 113 10.20 -20.87 2.19
CA GLU A 113 9.12 -20.14 2.85
C GLU A 113 9.53 -18.69 3.14
N GLU A 114 8.72 -17.75 2.66
CA GLU A 114 8.89 -16.33 2.91
C GLU A 114 7.91 -15.87 3.99
N LEU A 115 8.07 -14.65 4.48
CA LEU A 115 7.20 -14.04 5.49
C LEU A 115 6.52 -12.81 4.95
N ALA A 116 5.23 -12.68 5.21
CA ALA A 116 4.52 -11.42 5.09
C ALA A 116 4.70 -10.65 6.39
N VAL A 117 5.12 -9.39 6.27
CA VAL A 117 5.35 -8.51 7.41
C VAL A 117 4.55 -7.23 7.23
N THR A 118 3.67 -6.96 8.20
CA THR A 118 2.94 -5.70 8.31
C THR A 118 3.42 -4.94 9.53
N VAL A 119 3.97 -3.75 9.28
CA VAL A 119 4.36 -2.79 10.32
C VAL A 119 3.24 -1.79 10.49
N LEU A 120 2.73 -1.65 11.70
CA LEU A 120 1.80 -0.60 12.10
C LEU A 120 2.47 0.29 13.14
N VAL A 121 2.40 1.60 12.92
CA VAL A 121 2.90 2.62 13.84
C VAL A 121 1.71 3.42 14.38
N THR A 122 1.56 3.41 15.70
CA THR A 122 0.47 4.06 16.42
C THR A 122 1.03 5.17 17.31
N GLY A 123 0.23 6.19 17.60
CA GLY A 123 0.57 7.24 18.55
C GLY A 123 0.06 6.93 19.95
N ASN A 124 0.92 7.05 20.96
CA ASN A 124 0.60 6.86 22.36
C ASN A 124 0.45 8.21 23.07
N VAL A 125 -0.79 8.58 23.41
CA VAL A 125 -1.11 9.87 24.03
C VAL A 125 -0.49 10.02 25.43
N GLU A 126 -0.42 8.94 26.21
CA GLU A 126 0.19 8.99 27.54
C GLU A 126 1.69 9.27 27.48
N LYS A 127 2.39 8.59 26.58
CA LYS A 127 3.81 8.84 26.32
C LYS A 127 4.01 10.27 25.80
N LEU A 128 3.15 10.71 24.89
CA LEU A 128 3.20 12.06 24.33
C LEU A 128 3.07 13.14 25.42
N ASN A 129 2.15 12.97 26.37
CA ASN A 129 1.93 13.93 27.45
C ASN A 129 3.07 13.97 28.47
N ARG A 130 3.93 12.94 28.51
CA ARG A 130 5.09 12.83 29.41
C ARG A 130 6.39 13.31 28.78
N LEU A 131 6.38 13.67 27.49
CA LEU A 131 7.58 14.15 26.81
C LEU A 131 7.89 15.58 27.24
N ASP A 132 9.07 15.77 27.84
CA ASP A 132 9.69 17.09 27.93
C ASP A 132 9.93 17.63 26.51
N VAL A 133 9.97 18.96 26.36
CA VAL A 133 10.15 19.64 25.07
C VAL A 133 11.51 19.29 24.47
N GLY A 134 11.57 18.17 23.76
CA GLY A 134 12.76 17.54 23.22
C GLY A 134 12.37 16.44 22.23
N ASN A 135 13.06 16.43 21.08
CA ASN A 135 12.73 15.79 19.81
C ASN A 135 12.66 14.24 19.78
N ASN A 136 12.16 13.58 20.82
CA ASN A 136 12.08 12.13 20.87
C ASN A 136 10.72 11.61 20.42
N TRP A 137 10.73 10.83 19.33
CA TRP A 137 9.58 10.12 18.76
C TRP A 137 9.15 8.90 19.61
N ASP A 138 9.47 8.92 20.90
CA ASP A 138 9.24 7.84 21.86
C ASP A 138 7.75 7.61 22.13
N PHE A 139 6.91 8.59 21.79
CA PHE A 139 5.45 8.46 21.83
C PHE A 139 4.88 7.57 20.74
N LEU A 140 5.63 7.23 19.70
CA LEU A 140 5.17 6.25 18.73
C LEU A 140 5.24 4.86 19.34
N ASP A 141 4.40 3.95 18.90
CA ASP A 141 4.42 2.53 19.25
C ASP A 141 4.47 1.73 17.96
N VAL A 142 5.35 0.72 17.91
CA VAL A 142 5.54 -0.13 16.73
C VAL A 142 4.93 -1.49 17.02
N TRP A 143 4.13 -1.95 16.06
CA TRP A 143 3.51 -3.26 16.05
C TRP A 143 3.94 -3.99 14.78
N LEU A 144 4.35 -5.24 14.93
CA LEU A 144 4.78 -6.09 13.82
C LEU A 144 3.89 -7.32 13.76
N HIS A 145 3.11 -7.41 12.70
CA HIS A 145 2.38 -8.62 12.34
C HIS A 145 3.21 -9.40 11.33
N ILE A 146 3.60 -10.62 11.68
CA ILE A 146 4.46 -11.49 10.89
C ILE A 146 3.71 -12.79 10.66
N GLY A 147 3.52 -13.18 9.41
CA GLY A 147 2.88 -14.45 9.05
C GLY A 147 3.62 -15.17 7.93
N ALA A 148 3.40 -16.47 7.82
CA ALA A 148 3.88 -17.25 6.68
C ALA A 148 3.35 -16.67 5.35
N TYR A 149 4.22 -16.60 4.36
CA TYR A 149 3.90 -16.19 3.00
C TYR A 149 4.40 -17.23 2.02
N SER A 150 3.47 -17.82 1.28
CA SER A 150 3.80 -18.73 0.18
C SER A 150 3.64 -17.98 -1.14
N PRO A 151 4.73 -17.74 -1.89
CA PRO A 151 4.65 -17.12 -3.22
C PRO A 151 3.94 -18.01 -4.25
N LEU A 152 3.71 -19.29 -3.92
CA LEU A 152 3.03 -20.29 -4.75
C LEU A 152 1.69 -20.70 -4.13
N GLY A 153 0.97 -19.75 -3.51
CA GLY A 153 -0.41 -19.99 -3.06
C GLY A 153 -1.29 -20.58 -4.17
N PRO A 154 -2.51 -21.07 -3.89
CA PRO A 154 -3.36 -21.80 -4.85
C PRO A 154 -3.77 -21.03 -6.13
N LEU A 155 -3.27 -19.81 -6.31
CA LEU A 155 -3.35 -19.00 -7.53
C LEU A 155 -2.10 -19.10 -8.43
N GLY A 156 -1.11 -19.91 -8.02
CA GLY A 156 -0.01 -20.34 -8.87
C GLY A 156 -0.55 -21.20 -10.01
N VAL A 157 -0.38 -20.71 -11.23
CA VAL A 157 -0.77 -21.37 -12.49
C VAL A 157 -2.29 -21.35 -12.74
N GLY A 158 -2.84 -20.15 -12.94
CA GLY A 158 -4.19 -19.98 -13.47
C GLY A 158 -4.39 -18.58 -14.05
N GLU A 159 -4.70 -18.52 -15.34
CA GLU A 159 -4.89 -17.36 -16.22
C GLU A 159 -6.09 -16.47 -15.85
N ASN A 160 -6.32 -16.17 -14.58
CA ASN A 160 -7.46 -15.35 -14.18
C ASN A 160 -7.06 -13.88 -14.16
N ALA A 161 -7.35 -13.20 -15.27
CA ALA A 161 -7.35 -11.74 -15.36
C ALA A 161 -8.10 -11.11 -14.17
N ALA A 162 -7.64 -9.94 -13.72
CA ALA A 162 -8.36 -9.22 -12.68
C ALA A 162 -9.75 -8.80 -13.20
N SER A 163 -10.81 -9.12 -12.46
CA SER A 163 -12.15 -8.57 -12.67
C SER A 163 -12.35 -7.37 -11.75
N LEU A 164 -12.77 -6.25 -12.31
CA LEU A 164 -12.87 -4.95 -11.65
C LEU A 164 -14.32 -4.46 -11.65
N ALA A 165 -14.76 -3.83 -10.56
CA ALA A 165 -16.06 -3.14 -10.51
C ALA A 165 -15.92 -1.76 -9.87
N LEU A 166 -16.62 -0.76 -10.40
CA LEU A 166 -16.64 0.58 -9.84
C LEU A 166 -17.59 0.63 -8.64
N VAL A 167 -17.13 1.15 -7.48
CA VAL A 167 -17.92 1.03 -6.23
C VAL A 167 -18.12 2.33 -5.44
N GLY A 168 -17.30 3.36 -5.64
CA GLY A 168 -17.46 4.59 -4.86
C GLY A 168 -16.34 5.60 -5.01
N ARG A 169 -16.40 6.66 -4.18
CA ARG A 169 -15.46 7.78 -4.19
C ARG A 169 -14.06 7.43 -3.69
N GLY A 170 -13.09 8.27 -4.04
CA GLY A 170 -11.72 8.20 -3.55
C GLY A 170 -11.61 8.37 -2.03
N ARG A 171 -10.45 7.97 -1.51
CA ARG A 171 -10.16 7.94 -0.06
C ARG A 171 -9.94 9.34 0.49
N ASP A 172 -10.43 9.59 1.71
CA ASP A 172 -9.99 10.75 2.47
C ASP A 172 -8.52 10.55 2.88
N VAL A 173 -7.70 11.60 2.81
CA VAL A 173 -6.25 11.57 3.14
C VAL A 173 -5.50 10.49 2.34
N ALA A 174 -5.83 10.33 1.06
CA ALA A 174 -5.31 9.25 0.20
C ALA A 174 -3.77 9.16 0.13
N ALA A 175 -3.08 10.29 0.31
CA ALA A 175 -1.62 10.36 0.33
C ALA A 175 -0.97 9.56 1.49
N ALA A 176 -1.72 9.22 2.54
CA ALA A 176 -1.25 8.39 3.66
C ALA A 176 -1.82 6.97 3.59
N LYS A 177 -1.02 5.99 4.03
CA LYS A 177 -1.47 4.60 4.25
C LYS A 177 -1.77 4.39 5.74
N TYR A 178 -3.06 4.38 6.09
CA TYR A 178 -3.54 4.30 7.46
C TYR A 178 -4.58 3.19 7.65
N SER A 179 -4.62 2.60 8.84
CA SER A 179 -5.36 1.37 9.13
C SER A 179 -6.87 1.55 9.09
N ASP A 180 -7.40 2.74 9.41
CA ASP A 180 -8.85 3.04 9.35
C ASP A 180 -9.44 2.79 7.97
N TRP A 181 -8.65 2.92 6.89
CA TRP A 181 -9.11 2.56 5.55
C TRP A 181 -9.62 1.11 5.46
N VAL A 182 -9.10 0.20 6.30
CA VAL A 182 -9.60 -1.18 6.41
C VAL A 182 -11.03 -1.23 6.93
N ARG A 183 -11.40 -0.35 7.87
CA ARG A 183 -12.79 -0.22 8.34
C ARG A 183 -13.65 0.52 7.33
N LEU A 184 -13.15 1.64 6.79
CA LEU A 184 -13.89 2.52 5.89
C LEU A 184 -14.28 1.86 4.56
N ARG A 185 -13.48 0.92 4.04
CA ARG A 185 -13.83 0.21 2.81
C ARG A 185 -14.82 -0.94 2.99
N LYS A 186 -15.08 -1.42 4.22
CA LYS A 186 -15.99 -2.57 4.44
C LYS A 186 -17.39 -2.37 3.84
N PRO A 187 -18.03 -1.20 3.95
CA PRO A 187 -19.31 -0.96 3.28
C PRO A 187 -19.20 -1.08 1.76
N LEU A 188 -18.08 -0.66 1.15
CA LEU A 188 -17.84 -0.78 -0.29
C LEU A 188 -17.72 -2.26 -0.70
N GLU A 189 -16.99 -3.05 0.10
CA GLU A 189 -16.81 -4.49 -0.15
C GLU A 189 -18.14 -5.27 -0.17
N LYS A 190 -19.19 -4.77 0.49
CA LYS A 190 -20.52 -5.40 0.45
C LYS A 190 -21.20 -5.30 -0.93
N PHE A 191 -20.77 -4.36 -1.77
CA PHE A 191 -21.28 -4.19 -3.13
C PHE A 191 -20.48 -4.98 -4.17
N ARG A 192 -19.47 -5.75 -3.75
CA ARG A 192 -18.62 -6.52 -4.65
C ARG A 192 -19.45 -7.53 -5.46
N PRO A 193 -19.52 -7.40 -6.80
CA PRO A 193 -20.18 -8.40 -7.62
C PRO A 193 -19.48 -9.77 -7.52
N PRO A 194 -20.17 -10.88 -7.83
CA PRO A 194 -19.54 -12.19 -7.93
C PRO A 194 -18.35 -12.15 -8.89
N LEU A 195 -17.27 -12.85 -8.56
CA LEU A 195 -16.03 -12.95 -9.35
C LEU A 195 -15.18 -11.68 -9.42
N THR A 196 -15.67 -10.52 -8.96
CA THR A 196 -14.86 -9.29 -8.90
C THR A 196 -13.70 -9.44 -7.92
N THR A 197 -12.49 -9.26 -8.47
CA THR A 197 -11.24 -9.37 -7.72
C THR A 197 -10.88 -8.08 -6.98
N GLU A 198 -11.22 -6.91 -7.55
CA GLU A 198 -10.88 -5.61 -6.98
C GLU A 198 -11.96 -4.56 -7.29
N LEU A 199 -12.13 -3.60 -6.38
CA LEU A 199 -13.12 -2.54 -6.49
C LEU A 199 -12.41 -1.21 -6.78
N LEU A 200 -12.78 -0.58 -7.89
CA LEU A 200 -12.23 0.71 -8.33
C LEU A 200 -12.98 1.88 -7.69
N LEU A 201 -12.23 2.95 -7.46
CA LEU A 201 -12.70 4.21 -6.90
C LEU A 201 -12.70 5.31 -7.97
N SER A 202 -13.75 6.14 -7.99
CA SER A 202 -13.87 7.34 -8.81
C SER A 202 -14.74 8.37 -8.11
N ASN A 203 -14.36 9.65 -8.21
CA ASN A 203 -15.12 10.74 -7.59
C ASN A 203 -16.33 11.19 -8.43
N ASP A 204 -16.31 10.94 -9.74
CA ASP A 204 -17.32 11.39 -10.71
C ASP A 204 -17.91 10.25 -11.55
N GLY A 205 -17.40 9.03 -11.38
CA GLY A 205 -17.81 7.85 -12.13
C GLY A 205 -17.12 7.68 -13.48
N ASP A 206 -16.28 8.62 -13.88
CA ASP A 206 -15.55 8.59 -15.15
C ASP A 206 -14.04 8.51 -14.94
N HIS A 207 -13.47 9.44 -14.16
CA HIS A 207 -12.03 9.49 -13.89
C HIS A 207 -11.68 8.47 -12.81
N LEU A 208 -11.03 7.38 -13.23
CA LEU A 208 -10.66 6.28 -12.36
C LEU A 208 -9.40 6.62 -11.57
N LEU A 209 -9.46 6.41 -10.25
CA LEU A 209 -8.40 6.77 -9.32
C LEU A 209 -7.48 5.57 -9.04
N GLU A 210 -7.94 4.67 -8.18
CA GLU A 210 -7.22 3.49 -7.72
C GLU A 210 -8.22 2.42 -7.24
N GLY A 211 -7.72 1.24 -6.90
CA GLY A 211 -8.53 0.21 -6.26
C GLY A 211 -8.60 0.38 -4.75
N CYS A 212 -9.42 -0.43 -4.09
CA CYS A 212 -9.52 -0.41 -2.62
C CYS A 212 -8.19 -0.77 -1.95
N ILE A 213 -7.36 -1.61 -2.57
CA ILE A 213 -6.06 -1.99 -2.02
C ILE A 213 -4.91 -1.98 -3.05
N THR A 214 -5.17 -1.48 -4.25
CA THR A 214 -4.25 -1.49 -5.41
C THR A 214 -4.20 -0.13 -6.08
N ASN A 215 -3.14 0.14 -6.86
CA ASN A 215 -3.16 1.24 -7.82
C ASN A 215 -3.56 0.73 -9.20
N PHE A 216 -4.19 1.59 -10.01
CA PHE A 216 -4.75 1.23 -11.32
C PHE A 216 -3.98 1.92 -12.46
N PHE A 217 -3.75 1.17 -13.54
CA PHE A 217 -3.07 1.61 -14.74
C PHE A 217 -3.82 1.14 -15.98
N VAL A 218 -3.69 1.90 -17.06
CA VAL A 218 -4.12 1.48 -18.40
C VAL A 218 -2.99 1.71 -19.40
N VAL A 219 -2.94 0.87 -20.42
CA VAL A 219 -2.19 1.08 -21.65
C VAL A 219 -3.20 1.51 -22.70
N CYS A 220 -3.09 2.74 -23.17
CA CYS A 220 -4.07 3.30 -24.10
C CYS A 220 -3.42 3.84 -25.37
N ARG A 221 -4.15 3.78 -26.48
CA ARG A 221 -3.77 4.43 -27.74
C ARG A 221 -3.73 5.93 -27.56
N ARG A 222 -2.65 6.54 -28.01
CA ARG A 222 -2.50 7.99 -28.07
C ARG A 222 -3.37 8.52 -29.20
N VAL A 223 -4.28 9.43 -28.87
CA VAL A 223 -4.97 10.22 -29.91
C VAL A 223 -3.91 11.09 -30.59
N LYS A 224 -3.67 10.86 -31.89
CA LYS A 224 -2.72 11.65 -32.67
C LYS A 224 -3.19 13.11 -32.67
N SER A 225 -2.47 14.00 -31.99
CA SER A 225 -2.69 15.43 -32.20
C SER A 225 -2.18 15.80 -33.59
N SER A 226 -2.91 16.69 -34.26
CA SER A 226 -2.60 17.22 -35.59
C SER A 226 -1.27 18.00 -35.69
N GLU A 227 -0.50 18.10 -34.60
CA GLU A 227 0.73 18.91 -34.53
C GLU A 227 2.02 18.12 -34.77
N ASN A 228 1.99 16.79 -34.82
CA ASN A 228 3.19 15.97 -35.06
C ASN A 228 3.41 15.66 -36.55
N LEU A 229 3.50 16.70 -37.38
CA LEU A 229 3.76 16.63 -38.82
C LEU A 229 5.21 16.29 -39.19
N TYR A 230 6.13 16.23 -38.22
CA TYR A 230 7.55 15.95 -38.45
C TYR A 230 8.03 14.73 -37.67
N GLY A 231 8.11 13.60 -38.40
CA GLY A 231 8.94 12.41 -38.18
C GLY A 231 9.60 12.21 -36.83
N GLY A 232 8.92 11.46 -35.96
CA GLY A 232 9.51 10.69 -34.88
C GLY A 232 8.56 9.55 -34.54
N SER A 233 9.05 8.31 -34.45
CA SER A 233 8.24 7.15 -34.07
C SER A 233 7.80 7.30 -32.62
N LEU A 234 6.76 8.09 -32.38
CA LEU A 234 6.06 8.18 -31.11
C LEU A 234 5.29 6.88 -30.96
N SER A 235 5.63 6.09 -29.94
CA SER A 235 4.88 4.88 -29.58
C SER A 235 3.38 5.20 -29.63
N GLU A 236 2.64 4.34 -30.34
CA GLU A 236 1.18 4.46 -30.52
C GLU A 236 0.46 4.40 -29.18
N PHE A 237 1.10 3.83 -28.15
CA PHE A 237 0.55 3.63 -26.83
C PHE A 237 1.24 4.49 -25.77
N GLU A 238 0.49 4.82 -24.73
CA GLU A 238 1.01 5.40 -23.49
C GLU A 238 0.40 4.70 -22.28
N VAL A 239 1.17 4.67 -21.18
CA VAL A 239 0.70 4.19 -19.88
C VAL A 239 0.10 5.36 -19.12
N GLN A 240 -1.10 5.19 -18.58
CA GLN A 240 -1.78 6.19 -17.75
C GLN A 240 -2.08 5.65 -16.36
N THR A 241 -2.00 6.52 -15.35
CA THR A 241 -2.43 6.26 -13.98
C THR A 241 -2.83 7.58 -13.33
N ALA A 242 -3.74 7.55 -12.36
CA ALA A 242 -4.15 8.77 -11.66
C ALA A 242 -2.95 9.43 -10.94
N PRO A 243 -2.82 10.77 -11.02
CA PRO A 243 -1.81 11.52 -10.28
C PRO A 243 -2.13 11.49 -8.78
N ILE A 244 -1.08 11.59 -7.95
CA ILE A 244 -1.23 11.67 -6.48
C ILE A 244 -2.12 12.87 -6.06
N THR A 245 -2.11 13.95 -6.85
CA THR A 245 -2.95 15.14 -6.63
C THR A 245 -4.45 14.87 -6.72
N ASP A 246 -4.87 13.79 -7.41
CA ASP A 246 -6.28 13.40 -7.54
C ASP A 246 -6.76 12.55 -6.35
N GLY A 247 -5.88 12.32 -5.36
CA GLY A 247 -6.22 11.58 -4.15
C GLY A 247 -6.05 10.07 -4.31
N VAL A 248 -4.86 9.63 -4.72
CA VAL A 248 -4.44 8.22 -4.73
C VAL A 248 -3.22 7.97 -3.84
N LEU A 249 -3.01 6.71 -3.44
CA LEU A 249 -1.82 6.32 -2.69
C LEU A 249 -0.61 6.26 -3.62
N ALA A 250 0.51 6.83 -3.19
CA ALA A 250 1.82 6.53 -3.75
C ALA A 250 2.22 5.08 -3.38
N GLY A 251 1.77 4.10 -4.17
CA GLY A 251 2.12 2.70 -3.99
C GLY A 251 3.58 2.42 -4.34
N VAL A 252 4.23 1.52 -3.62
CA VAL A 252 5.64 1.15 -3.89
C VAL A 252 5.80 0.54 -5.28
N ILE A 253 4.86 -0.32 -5.70
CA ILE A 253 4.88 -0.92 -7.05
C ILE A 253 4.44 0.10 -8.11
N ARG A 254 3.49 1.00 -7.78
CA ARG A 254 3.12 2.12 -8.67
C ARG A 254 4.36 2.93 -9.04
N ASP A 255 5.13 3.37 -8.05
CA ASP A 255 6.34 4.15 -8.28
C ASP A 255 7.38 3.38 -9.11
N LEU A 256 7.49 2.06 -8.90
CA LEU A 256 8.36 1.20 -9.71
C LEU A 256 7.92 1.14 -11.18
N VAL A 257 6.61 0.98 -11.45
CA VAL A 257 6.08 0.98 -12.82
C VAL A 257 6.38 2.30 -13.52
N ILE A 258 6.23 3.42 -12.82
CA ILE A 258 6.53 4.75 -13.36
C ILE A 258 8.01 4.88 -13.69
N GLU A 259 8.89 4.48 -12.78
CA GLU A 259 10.34 4.50 -12.98
C GLU A 259 10.76 3.64 -14.18
N VAL A 260 10.18 2.44 -14.34
CA VAL A 260 10.43 1.58 -15.50
C VAL A 260 9.94 2.25 -16.78
N CYS A 261 8.76 2.87 -16.78
CA CYS A 261 8.30 3.59 -17.96
C CYS A 261 9.28 4.70 -18.37
N LEU A 262 9.77 5.46 -17.39
CA LEU A 262 10.74 6.53 -17.62
C LEU A 262 12.10 6.00 -18.08
N SER A 263 12.60 4.89 -17.51
CA SER A 263 13.91 4.33 -17.86
C SER A 263 13.94 3.65 -19.22
N GLU A 264 12.85 2.96 -19.58
CA GLU A 264 12.71 2.25 -20.85
C GLU A 264 12.17 3.14 -21.99
N GLY A 265 11.89 4.43 -21.70
CA GLY A 265 11.36 5.36 -22.69
C GLY A 265 9.92 5.05 -23.14
N ILE A 266 9.16 4.33 -22.32
CA ILE A 266 7.74 4.06 -22.55
C ILE A 266 6.95 5.35 -22.27
N PRO A 267 6.13 5.86 -23.21
CA PRO A 267 5.33 7.06 -22.96
C PRO A 267 4.42 6.86 -21.76
N TYR A 268 4.44 7.83 -20.85
CA TYR A 268 3.74 7.77 -19.58
C TYR A 268 3.08 9.11 -19.27
N ARG A 269 1.87 9.06 -18.69
CA ARG A 269 1.17 10.24 -18.18
C ARG A 269 0.50 9.98 -16.85
N GLU A 270 0.75 10.87 -15.89
CA GLU A 270 -0.06 10.99 -14.67
C GLU A 270 -1.37 11.72 -14.99
N ARG A 271 -2.35 10.96 -15.48
CA ARG A 271 -3.74 11.39 -15.71
C ARG A 271 -4.65 10.24 -15.29
N ALA A 272 -5.70 10.55 -14.53
CA ALA A 272 -6.74 9.58 -14.20
C ALA A 272 -7.38 9.02 -15.49
N PRO A 273 -7.32 7.70 -15.75
CA PRO A 273 -7.93 7.10 -16.92
C PRO A 273 -9.44 7.37 -16.93
N SER A 274 -9.97 7.86 -18.06
CA SER A 274 -11.41 8.13 -18.23
C SER A 274 -12.13 6.87 -18.71
N TRP A 275 -13.17 6.45 -17.99
CA TRP A 275 -14.02 5.33 -18.37
C TRP A 275 -14.73 5.53 -19.72
N SER A 276 -15.08 6.77 -20.05
CA SER A 276 -15.66 7.15 -21.33
C SER A 276 -14.68 6.94 -22.49
N GLU A 277 -13.37 6.99 -22.22
CA GLU A 277 -12.29 6.76 -23.17
C GLU A 277 -11.83 5.28 -23.20
N ARG A 278 -12.50 4.36 -22.51
CA ARG A 278 -12.04 2.96 -22.35
C ARG A 278 -11.85 2.18 -23.65
N GLU A 279 -12.54 2.56 -24.72
CA GLU A 279 -12.37 1.94 -26.05
C GLU A 279 -10.98 2.19 -26.65
N LEU A 280 -10.23 3.14 -26.09
CA LEU A 280 -8.83 3.39 -26.42
C LEU A 280 -7.86 2.51 -25.63
N TRP A 281 -8.33 1.77 -24.62
CA TRP A 281 -7.48 0.94 -23.78
C TRP A 281 -7.22 -0.40 -24.47
N GLU A 282 -5.95 -0.75 -24.64
CA GLU A 282 -5.58 -2.11 -25.05
C GLU A 282 -5.54 -3.02 -23.83
N GLU A 283 -4.97 -2.51 -22.73
CA GLU A 283 -4.72 -3.29 -21.53
C GLU A 283 -4.98 -2.43 -20.30
N ALA A 284 -5.35 -3.10 -19.21
CA ALA A 284 -5.41 -2.49 -17.89
C ALA A 284 -4.75 -3.41 -16.88
N PHE A 285 -4.13 -2.82 -15.85
CA PHE A 285 -3.54 -3.60 -14.77
C PHE A 285 -3.62 -2.90 -13.41
N ILE A 286 -3.66 -3.73 -12.38
CA ILE A 286 -3.61 -3.29 -10.98
C ILE A 286 -2.29 -3.69 -10.33
N THR A 287 -1.82 -2.90 -9.36
CA THR A 287 -0.56 -3.16 -8.66
C THR A 287 -0.70 -3.18 -7.14
N THR A 288 -0.01 -4.10 -6.48
CA THR A 288 0.04 -4.23 -5.01
C THR A 288 1.28 -4.96 -4.52
N CYS A 289 1.63 -4.79 -3.24
CA CYS A 289 2.73 -5.54 -2.59
C CYS A 289 2.24 -6.80 -1.83
N ARG A 290 0.93 -7.08 -1.81
CA ARG A 290 0.34 -8.10 -0.92
C ARG A 290 0.31 -9.50 -1.52
N ASP A 291 0.22 -9.59 -2.84
CA ASP A 291 -0.01 -10.86 -3.54
C ASP A 291 1.26 -11.36 -4.25
N ASP A 292 1.24 -12.65 -4.59
CA ASP A 292 2.23 -13.36 -5.42
C ASP A 292 2.50 -12.67 -6.76
N GLN A 293 1.49 -11.99 -7.32
CA GLN A 293 1.61 -11.14 -8.49
C GLN A 293 1.49 -9.67 -8.11
N SER A 294 2.61 -8.94 -8.23
CA SER A 294 2.66 -7.49 -8.01
C SER A 294 1.88 -6.69 -9.04
N THR A 295 1.52 -7.33 -10.17
CA THR A 295 0.78 -6.77 -11.29
C THR A 295 -0.20 -7.83 -11.80
N ARG A 296 -1.47 -7.48 -12.01
CA ARG A 296 -2.45 -8.35 -12.69
C ARG A 296 -3.03 -7.64 -13.90
N TRP A 297 -3.06 -8.35 -15.02
CA TRP A 297 -3.49 -7.84 -16.33
C TRP A 297 -4.96 -8.15 -16.60
N PHE A 298 -5.54 -7.37 -17.51
CA PHE A 298 -6.88 -7.55 -18.07
C PHE A 298 -6.86 -7.16 -19.56
N ASN A 299 -7.48 -7.99 -20.42
CA ASN A 299 -7.66 -7.73 -21.85
C ASN A 299 -9.11 -7.34 -22.16
N GLY A 300 -9.26 -6.30 -22.98
CA GLY A 300 -10.49 -5.58 -23.34
C GLY A 300 -11.79 -6.38 -23.35
N GLY A 301 -12.68 -6.00 -22.43
CA GLY A 301 -14.04 -6.53 -22.30
C GLY A 301 -14.63 -6.16 -20.94
N ILE A 302 -14.59 -4.88 -20.56
CA ILE A 302 -15.04 -4.47 -19.23
C ILE A 302 -16.58 -4.43 -19.25
N GLY A 303 -17.19 -5.57 -18.92
CA GLY A 303 -18.59 -5.62 -18.52
C GLY A 303 -18.71 -5.18 -17.07
N LEU A 304 -19.21 -3.97 -16.85
CA LEU A 304 -19.86 -3.60 -15.58
C LEU A 304 -21.28 -4.17 -15.56
#